data_AF-A0A5C6M5Z2-F1
#
_entry.id   AF-A0A5C6M5Z2-F1
#
_cell.length_a   1.000
_cell.length_b   1.000
_cell.length_c   1.000
_cell.angle_alpha   90.00
_cell.angle_beta   90.00
_cell.angle_gamma   90.00
#
_symmetry.space_group_name_H-M   'P 1'
#
loop_
_entity.id
_entity.type
_entity.pdbx_description
1 polymer ?
#
loop_
_entity_poly.entity_id
_entity_poly.type
_entity_poly.pdbx_seq_one_letter_code
_entity_poly.pdbx_strand_id
1 'polypeptide(L)'
;VRGSVQASISPTNSNAFMGTVQFMSPEQERDPRLADARSDIWSLGATLHYLVTGRSAKGMRAERIPAELREVILQATEEEAADRFADMQVFQQALAAVLAPAAPAAVKVVPAESKAAAPAAKAAAPAAKAAAPVVKAAAPEAKGEAAKAVSAPQVTAPAAPAAARKAAVAVSGGATPLQAPFDARTAKAAQTAWATVLRQPEELVNSVGQRLRLIPPGTFQMGSPDGVGHSDERPQHAVTLTRALWVCVHPVTQGQWQSVMKTTPWQGQSLVKSGSDVAATYVTWNDATEYCRVLSEREGRRYRLLTEAEWEYACRAGTTTQWSFGDDESQLKEYAWYSGTPGAHAQSVGQKRANAFGLHDMHGNVWELCSDWYGSYGKSAVVDPAGPASGSSRVVRGGCWLYAPDDVRSGYRLYCGPDYRGYGIGFRVCSDS
;
A
#
# COMPACT_ATOMS: atom_id res chain seq x y z
N VAL A 1 33.68 55.29 -6.35
CA VAL A 1 34.52 54.19 -5.82
C VAL A 1 33.60 53.34 -4.93
N ARG A 2 32.91 52.34 -5.51
CA ARG A 2 33.21 50.88 -5.49
C ARG A 2 33.30 50.27 -4.08
N GLY A 3 32.46 49.24 -3.85
CA GLY A 3 32.52 48.31 -2.71
C GLY A 3 31.15 47.65 -2.46
N SER A 4 30.63 46.77 -3.33
CA SER A 4 30.75 45.30 -3.28
C SER A 4 30.42 44.67 -1.92
N VAL A 5 29.19 44.18 -1.77
CA VAL A 5 28.86 43.08 -0.86
C VAL A 5 28.21 41.98 -1.71
N GLN A 6 29.01 40.97 -2.06
CA GLN A 6 28.53 39.72 -2.64
C GLN A 6 27.81 38.94 -1.53
N ALA A 7 26.49 38.82 -1.61
CA ALA A 7 25.78 37.75 -0.95
C ALA A 7 25.81 36.53 -1.89
N SER A 8 26.60 35.52 -1.52
CA SER A 8 26.69 34.23 -2.20
C SER A 8 25.35 33.50 -2.12
N ILE A 9 24.59 33.50 -3.22
CA ILE A 9 23.50 32.55 -3.44
C ILE A 9 24.18 31.27 -3.93
N SER A 10 24.46 30.35 -3.01
CA SER A 10 24.74 28.96 -3.37
C SER A 10 23.40 28.28 -3.67
N PRO A 11 23.20 27.73 -4.88
CA PRO A 11 22.03 26.93 -5.18
C PRO A 11 22.13 25.60 -4.44
N THR A 12 21.23 25.37 -3.50
CA THR A 12 20.95 24.03 -2.97
C THR A 12 20.31 23.21 -4.09
N ASN A 13 21.13 22.39 -4.76
CA ASN A 13 20.68 21.31 -5.65
C ASN A 13 19.78 20.36 -4.87
N SER A 14 18.48 20.65 -4.88
CA SER A 14 17.42 19.74 -4.49
C SER A 14 16.74 19.27 -5.76
N ASN A 15 17.33 18.27 -6.42
CA ASN A 15 16.64 17.51 -7.46
C ASN A 15 15.60 16.60 -6.80
N ALA A 16 14.59 17.20 -6.20
CA ALA A 16 13.38 16.52 -5.80
C ALA A 16 12.57 16.25 -7.07
N PHE A 17 12.66 15.04 -7.60
CA PHE A 17 11.75 14.56 -8.62
C PHE A 17 10.34 14.47 -8.00
N MET A 18 9.44 15.35 -8.44
CA MET A 18 8.05 15.40 -7.97
C MET A 18 7.16 14.80 -9.06
N GLY A 19 6.66 13.57 -8.83
CA GLY A 19 5.81 12.83 -9.76
C GLY A 19 6.13 11.33 -9.77
N THR A 20 5.12 10.49 -10.00
CA THR A 20 5.32 9.04 -10.18
C THR A 20 6.12 8.82 -11.47
N VAL A 21 7.32 8.23 -11.37
CA VAL A 21 8.27 8.04 -12.49
C VAL A 21 7.65 7.35 -13.71
N GLN A 22 6.59 6.55 -13.51
CA GLN A 22 5.88 5.86 -14.60
C GLN A 22 5.04 6.79 -15.48
N PHE A 23 4.67 7.97 -14.98
CA PHE A 23 3.87 8.99 -15.66
C PHE A 23 4.68 10.26 -15.96
N MET A 24 5.99 10.24 -15.70
CA MET A 24 6.88 11.36 -15.96
C MET A 24 7.30 11.39 -17.43
N SER A 25 7.13 12.55 -18.07
CA SER A 25 7.58 12.77 -19.44
C SER A 25 9.11 12.69 -19.56
N PRO A 26 9.66 12.31 -20.74
CA PRO A 26 11.10 12.25 -20.99
C PRO A 26 11.85 13.54 -20.63
N GLU A 27 11.27 14.71 -20.91
CA GLU A 27 11.88 16.00 -20.59
C GLU A 27 11.91 16.28 -19.08
N GLN A 28 10.87 15.89 -18.34
CA GLN A 28 10.85 15.99 -16.88
C GLN A 28 11.87 15.06 -16.22
N GLU A 29 12.13 13.89 -16.83
CA GLU A 29 13.16 12.94 -16.38
C GLU A 29 14.58 13.47 -16.63
N ARG A 30 14.79 14.21 -17.73
CA ARG A 30 16.09 14.81 -18.10
C ARG A 30 16.39 16.07 -17.28
N ASP A 31 15.46 17.02 -17.22
CA ASP A 31 15.55 18.26 -16.45
C ASP A 31 14.15 18.84 -16.21
N PRO A 32 13.66 18.90 -14.96
CA PRO A 32 12.33 19.42 -14.64
C PRO A 32 12.02 20.83 -15.17
N ARG A 33 13.06 21.63 -15.47
CA ARG A 33 12.90 22.99 -16.03
C ARG A 33 12.53 22.99 -17.51
N LEU A 34 12.63 21.85 -18.20
CA LEU A 34 12.23 21.66 -19.58
C LEU A 34 10.75 21.29 -19.74
N ALA A 35 10.04 21.08 -18.62
CA ALA A 35 8.63 20.73 -18.64
C ALA A 35 7.77 21.89 -19.15
N ASP A 36 6.82 21.58 -20.03
CA ASP A 36 5.78 22.50 -20.47
C ASP A 36 4.41 21.78 -20.51
N ALA A 37 3.39 22.43 -21.06
CA ALA A 37 2.04 21.87 -21.14
C ALA A 37 1.97 20.48 -21.84
N ARG A 38 2.95 20.14 -22.68
CA ARG A 38 3.04 18.87 -23.41
C ARG A 38 3.63 17.75 -22.54
N SER A 39 4.24 18.08 -21.41
CA SER A 39 4.60 17.13 -20.36
C SER A 39 3.36 16.57 -19.66
N ASP A 40 2.33 17.40 -19.47
CA ASP A 40 1.03 16.96 -18.92
C ASP A 40 0.29 16.06 -19.92
N ILE A 41 0.38 16.36 -21.22
CA ILE A 41 -0.19 15.54 -22.30
C ILE A 41 0.45 14.15 -22.31
N TRP A 42 1.78 14.06 -22.15
CA TRP A 42 2.48 12.78 -22.00
C TRP A 42 1.98 11.99 -20.79
N SER A 43 1.85 12.67 -19.64
CA SER A 43 1.36 12.07 -18.40
C SER A 43 -0.05 11.49 -18.55
N LEU A 44 -0.94 12.21 -19.25
CA LEU A 44 -2.30 11.74 -19.56
C LEU A 44 -2.30 10.60 -20.58
N GLY A 45 -1.47 10.65 -21.63
CA GLY A 45 -1.30 9.56 -22.57
C GLY A 45 -0.81 8.27 -21.89
N ALA A 46 0.17 8.40 -21.00
CA ALA A 46 0.69 7.29 -20.20
C ALA A 46 -0.37 6.73 -19.24
N THR A 47 -1.21 7.60 -18.66
CA THR A 47 -2.35 7.21 -17.83
C THR A 47 -3.40 6.45 -18.65
N LEU A 48 -3.78 6.93 -19.83
CA LEU A 48 -4.71 6.24 -20.72
C LEU A 48 -4.19 4.87 -21.14
N HIS A 49 -2.91 4.77 -21.51
CA HIS A 49 -2.25 3.49 -21.80
C HIS A 49 -2.36 2.53 -20.60
N TYR A 50 -2.06 3.02 -19.40
CA TYR A 50 -2.13 2.20 -18.18
C TYR A 50 -3.55 1.71 -17.90
N LEU A 51 -4.56 2.57 -18.06
CA LEU A 51 -5.96 2.21 -17.87
C LEU A 51 -6.43 1.09 -18.82
N VAL A 52 -6.01 1.13 -20.09
CA VAL A 52 -6.49 0.16 -21.09
C VAL A 52 -5.64 -1.11 -21.21
N THR A 53 -4.41 -1.10 -20.68
CA THR A 53 -3.48 -2.25 -20.78
C THR A 53 -3.02 -2.83 -19.44
N GLY A 54 -3.20 -2.11 -18.33
CA GLY A 54 -2.65 -2.44 -17.02
C GLY A 54 -1.12 -2.35 -16.94
N ARG A 55 -0.45 -1.68 -17.89
CA ARG A 55 1.03 -1.65 -18.01
C ARG A 55 1.56 -0.23 -18.14
N SER A 56 2.83 -0.03 -17.74
CA SER A 56 3.53 1.25 -17.90
C SER A 56 3.72 1.61 -19.38
N ALA A 57 3.70 2.91 -19.68
CA ALA A 57 4.02 3.45 -20.99
C ALA A 57 5.52 3.33 -21.34
N LYS A 58 6.40 3.13 -20.35
CA LYS A 58 7.83 2.85 -20.62
C LYS A 58 7.96 1.47 -21.27
N GLY A 59 8.47 1.43 -22.50
CA GLY A 59 8.54 0.21 -23.31
C GLY A 59 7.18 -0.23 -23.88
N MET A 60 6.31 0.75 -24.17
CA MET A 60 5.00 0.56 -24.80
C MET A 60 5.09 -0.31 -26.05
N ARG A 61 4.09 -1.16 -26.25
CA ARG A 61 3.91 -1.98 -27.46
C ARG A 61 2.56 -1.65 -28.08
N ALA A 62 2.57 -1.03 -29.25
CA ALA A 62 1.38 -0.51 -29.92
C ALA A 62 0.29 -1.57 -30.12
N GLU A 63 0.68 -2.84 -30.34
CA GLU A 63 -0.24 -3.94 -30.60
C GLU A 63 -1.14 -4.28 -29.41
N ARG A 64 -0.76 -3.86 -28.20
CA ARG A 64 -1.53 -4.10 -26.97
C ARG A 64 -2.56 -3.02 -26.69
N ILE A 65 -2.51 -1.91 -27.41
CA ILE A 65 -3.43 -0.80 -27.26
C ILE A 65 -4.66 -1.08 -28.13
N PRO A 66 -5.89 -0.91 -27.59
CA PRO A 66 -7.12 -0.97 -28.39
C PRO A 66 -6.97 -0.10 -29.65
N ALA A 67 -7.41 -0.64 -30.80
CA ALA A 67 -7.16 -0.03 -32.10
C ALA A 67 -7.71 1.41 -32.19
N GLU A 68 -8.82 1.65 -31.50
CA GLU A 68 -9.53 2.93 -31.43
C GLU A 68 -8.64 4.00 -30.76
N LEU A 69 -7.97 3.66 -29.66
CA LEU A 69 -7.20 4.60 -28.84
C LEU A 69 -5.70 4.66 -29.20
N ARG A 70 -5.24 3.76 -30.07
CA ARG A 70 -3.81 3.57 -30.37
C ARG A 70 -3.12 4.85 -30.81
N GLU A 71 -3.66 5.53 -31.83
CA GLU A 71 -3.04 6.73 -32.39
C GLU A 71 -2.97 7.87 -31.37
N VAL A 72 -4.06 8.11 -30.64
CA VAL A 72 -4.12 9.16 -29.62
C VAL A 72 -3.12 8.91 -28.49
N ILE A 73 -3.01 7.65 -28.03
CA ILE A 73 -2.07 7.28 -26.98
C ILE A 73 -0.64 7.40 -27.47
N LEU A 74 -0.31 6.87 -28.65
CA LEU A 74 1.05 6.94 -29.21
C LEU A 74 1.50 8.39 -29.39
N GLN A 75 0.68 9.22 -30.04
CA GLN A 75 1.00 10.64 -30.25
C GLN A 75 1.14 11.41 -28.93
N ALA A 76 0.27 11.16 -27.94
CA ALA A 76 0.39 11.80 -26.63
C ALA A 76 1.70 11.41 -25.92
N THR A 77 2.21 10.20 -26.15
CA THR A 77 3.41 9.66 -25.48
C THR A 77 4.70 9.71 -26.29
N GLU A 78 4.74 10.50 -27.38
CA GLU A 78 5.96 10.68 -28.17
C GLU A 78 7.15 11.17 -27.34
N GLU A 79 8.35 10.70 -27.69
CA GLU A 79 9.58 11.02 -26.96
C GLU A 79 9.87 12.52 -27.01
N GLU A 80 9.75 13.11 -28.20
CA GLU A 80 9.97 14.53 -28.44
C GLU A 80 8.68 15.33 -28.22
N ALA A 81 8.73 16.32 -27.33
CA ALA A 81 7.56 17.12 -26.99
C ALA A 81 6.97 17.87 -28.21
N ALA A 82 7.77 18.14 -29.25
CA ALA A 82 7.31 18.78 -30.48
C ALA A 82 6.36 17.91 -31.31
N ASP A 83 6.43 16.58 -31.18
CA ASP A 83 5.64 15.62 -31.95
C ASP A 83 4.32 15.22 -31.25
N ARG A 84 4.14 15.66 -30.00
CA ARG A 84 2.90 15.51 -29.25
C ARG A 84 1.84 16.49 -29.73
N PHE A 85 0.62 16.35 -29.19
CA PHE A 85 -0.43 17.36 -29.39
C PHE A 85 0.06 18.74 -28.95
N ALA A 86 -0.21 19.75 -29.77
CA ALA A 86 0.27 21.12 -29.55
C ALA A 86 -0.18 21.70 -28.19
N ASP A 87 -1.38 21.33 -27.75
CA ASP A 87 -1.96 21.72 -26.47
C ASP A 87 -3.03 20.71 -26.00
N MET A 88 -3.53 20.93 -24.79
CA MET A 88 -4.55 20.10 -24.15
C MET A 88 -5.87 20.08 -24.90
N GLN A 89 -6.24 21.19 -25.58
CA GLN A 89 -7.49 21.29 -26.30
C GLN A 89 -7.47 20.39 -27.54
N VAL A 90 -6.36 20.36 -28.28
CA VAL A 90 -6.19 19.45 -29.42
C VAL A 90 -6.20 17.99 -28.97
N PHE A 91 -5.53 17.67 -27.86
CA PHE A 91 -5.56 16.32 -27.28
C PHE A 91 -6.99 15.88 -26.88
N GLN A 92 -7.74 16.75 -26.20
CA GLN A 92 -9.13 16.48 -25.83
C GLN A 92 -10.03 16.26 -27.04
N GLN A 93 -9.87 17.05 -28.10
CA GLN A 93 -10.63 16.88 -29.34
C GLN A 93 -10.32 15.54 -30.01
N ALA A 94 -9.04 15.16 -30.09
CA ALA A 94 -8.63 13.86 -30.64
C ALA A 94 -9.20 12.69 -29.84
N LEU A 95 -9.13 12.76 -28.50
CA LEU A 95 -9.69 11.73 -27.63
C LEU A 95 -11.22 11.65 -27.73
N ALA A 96 -11.91 12.80 -27.77
CA ALA A 96 -13.36 12.86 -27.91
C ALA A 96 -13.84 12.31 -29.26
N ALA A 97 -13.10 12.55 -30.34
CA ALA A 97 -13.40 12.01 -31.66
C ALA A 97 -13.36 10.47 -31.69
N VAL A 98 -12.48 9.86 -30.91
CA VAL A 98 -12.36 8.40 -30.78
C VAL A 98 -13.45 7.81 -29.87
N LEU A 99 -13.87 8.54 -28.83
CA LEU A 99 -14.85 8.07 -27.85
C LEU A 99 -16.31 8.33 -28.26
N ALA A 100 -16.55 9.10 -29.32
CA ALA A 100 -17.88 9.35 -29.83
C ALA A 100 -18.49 8.07 -30.45
N PRO A 101 -19.79 7.78 -30.23
CA PRO A 101 -20.45 6.63 -30.85
C PRO A 101 -20.45 6.81 -32.38
N ALA A 102 -19.93 5.81 -33.09
CA ALA A 102 -19.84 5.81 -34.54
C ALA A 102 -21.24 5.93 -35.18
N ALA A 103 -21.48 7.01 -35.93
CA ALA A 103 -22.46 7.00 -37.01
C ALA A 103 -21.96 6.06 -38.14
N PRO A 104 -22.85 5.40 -38.90
CA PRO A 104 -22.44 4.35 -39.84
C PRO A 104 -21.64 4.92 -41.02
N ALA A 105 -20.66 4.12 -41.43
CA ALA A 105 -19.55 4.45 -42.32
C ALA A 105 -19.93 4.83 -43.76
N ALA A 106 -19.06 5.64 -44.40
CA ALA A 106 -18.91 5.66 -45.85
C ALA A 106 -17.47 5.28 -46.23
N VAL A 107 -17.36 4.16 -46.94
CA VAL A 107 -16.15 3.55 -47.49
C VAL A 107 -15.51 4.42 -48.57
N LYS A 108 -14.17 4.52 -48.59
CA LYS A 108 -13.36 4.62 -49.83
C LYS A 108 -12.07 3.79 -49.73
N VAL A 109 -11.69 3.24 -50.87
CA VAL A 109 -10.77 2.12 -51.13
C VAL A 109 -9.40 2.64 -51.64
N VAL A 110 -8.28 2.20 -51.00
CA VAL A 110 -6.96 1.63 -51.48
C VAL A 110 -6.17 2.36 -52.62
N PRO A 111 -4.81 2.30 -52.85
CA PRO A 111 -3.70 1.39 -52.40
C PRO A 111 -2.45 2.09 -51.78
N ALA A 112 -1.57 1.49 -50.95
CA ALA A 112 -0.66 0.31 -51.01
C ALA A 112 0.72 0.56 -51.68
N GLU A 113 1.80 0.20 -50.94
CA GLU A 113 3.25 -0.02 -51.26
C GLU A 113 4.22 0.81 -50.39
N SER A 114 5.42 0.39 -49.95
CA SER A 114 6.12 -0.91 -49.89
C SER A 114 7.35 -0.82 -48.93
N LYS A 115 7.97 -1.98 -48.68
CA LYS A 115 9.11 -2.34 -47.80
C LYS A 115 10.44 -1.57 -47.98
N ALA A 116 11.27 -1.57 -46.92
CA ALA A 116 12.67 -2.08 -46.85
C ALA A 116 13.42 -1.44 -45.64
N ALA A 117 13.92 -2.17 -44.64
CA ALA A 117 15.12 -3.04 -44.56
C ALA A 117 16.29 -2.35 -43.80
N ALA A 118 16.77 -3.02 -42.74
CA ALA A 118 18.01 -2.71 -42.01
C ALA A 118 19.28 -3.09 -42.81
N PRO A 119 20.49 -2.76 -42.33
CA PRO A 119 21.29 -3.82 -41.69
C PRO A 119 22.16 -3.40 -40.49
N ALA A 120 22.77 -4.42 -39.90
CA ALA A 120 23.40 -4.52 -38.58
C ALA A 120 24.93 -4.34 -38.54
N ALA A 121 25.47 -4.45 -37.30
CA ALA A 121 26.83 -4.81 -36.82
C ALA A 121 27.47 -3.68 -35.96
N LYS A 122 28.16 -3.90 -34.85
CA LYS A 122 29.05 -5.03 -34.46
C LYS A 122 29.33 -4.98 -32.94
N ALA A 123 29.64 -6.15 -32.37
CA ALA A 123 30.02 -6.37 -30.96
C ALA A 123 31.49 -5.99 -30.64
N ALA A 124 31.77 -5.65 -29.37
CA ALA A 124 33.02 -5.99 -28.67
C ALA A 124 32.90 -5.75 -27.14
N ALA A 125 33.31 -6.75 -26.36
CA ALA A 125 33.78 -6.71 -24.97
C ALA A 125 35.21 -7.36 -24.97
N PRO A 126 35.99 -7.51 -23.87
CA PRO A 126 35.72 -7.27 -22.43
C PRO A 126 36.92 -6.71 -21.60
N ALA A 127 36.81 -6.82 -20.25
CA ALA A 127 37.84 -6.76 -19.18
C ALA A 127 38.09 -5.36 -18.52
N ALA A 128 38.35 -5.18 -17.21
CA ALA A 128 38.40 -6.04 -16.02
C ALA A 128 38.32 -5.18 -14.71
N LYS A 129 37.94 -5.85 -13.61
CA LYS A 129 38.14 -5.61 -12.15
C LYS A 129 38.72 -4.27 -11.64
N ALA A 130 38.06 -3.71 -10.61
CA ALA A 130 38.72 -3.19 -9.40
C ALA A 130 37.76 -3.10 -8.20
N ALA A 131 38.35 -3.06 -7.00
CA ALA A 131 37.78 -3.34 -5.69
C ALA A 131 36.74 -2.34 -5.15
N ALA A 132 35.84 -2.84 -4.30
CA ALA A 132 34.92 -2.07 -3.48
C ALA A 132 35.58 -1.66 -2.14
N PRO A 133 35.27 -0.47 -1.60
CA PRO A 133 35.35 -0.22 -0.18
C PRO A 133 33.95 -0.26 0.46
N VAL A 134 33.93 -0.84 1.66
CA VAL A 134 32.82 -0.91 2.60
C VAL A 134 32.40 0.50 3.03
N VAL A 135 31.11 0.82 2.96
CA VAL A 135 30.55 2.03 3.59
C VAL A 135 29.31 1.66 4.40
N LYS A 136 29.34 2.02 5.69
CA LYS A 136 28.23 1.93 6.65
C LYS A 136 27.00 2.66 6.10
N ALA A 137 25.87 1.97 5.98
CA ALA A 137 24.58 2.59 5.72
C ALA A 137 24.02 3.17 7.02
N ALA A 138 23.91 4.50 7.07
CA ALA A 138 23.09 5.21 8.04
C ALA A 138 21.66 5.32 7.49
N ALA A 139 20.66 4.96 8.30
CA ALA A 139 19.26 5.21 8.01
C ALA A 139 18.98 6.73 8.06
N PRO A 140 18.12 7.29 7.20
CA PRO A 140 17.77 8.70 7.32
C PRO A 140 16.71 8.91 8.42
N GLU A 141 17.05 9.72 9.42
CA GLU A 141 16.12 10.34 10.34
C GLU A 141 15.22 11.32 9.57
N ALA A 142 13.90 11.08 9.54
CA ALA A 142 12.94 12.06 9.08
C ALA A 142 12.62 13.04 10.21
N LYS A 143 13.27 14.20 10.23
CA LYS A 143 12.86 15.36 11.03
C LYS A 143 11.79 16.13 10.25
N GLY A 144 10.57 16.17 10.80
CA GLY A 144 9.48 16.97 10.27
C GLY A 144 9.70 18.46 10.57
N GLU A 145 9.49 19.30 9.56
CA GLU A 145 9.41 20.75 9.72
C GLU A 145 8.01 21.23 9.32
N ALA A 146 7.37 21.96 10.22
CA ALA A 146 5.97 22.34 10.15
C ALA A 146 5.75 23.53 9.18
N ALA A 147 4.91 23.32 8.16
CA ALA A 147 4.40 24.41 7.34
C ALA A 147 3.09 24.97 7.92
N LYS A 148 3.07 26.27 8.23
CA LYS A 148 1.92 27.03 8.72
C LYS A 148 0.81 27.11 7.65
N ALA A 149 -0.39 26.66 8.00
CA ALA A 149 -1.59 26.84 7.19
C ALA A 149 -2.23 28.22 7.47
N VAL A 150 -2.56 28.94 6.39
CA VAL A 150 -3.31 30.20 6.39
C VAL A 150 -4.81 29.88 6.36
N SER A 151 -5.56 30.56 7.24
CA SER A 151 -7.01 30.42 7.49
C SER A 151 -7.87 30.99 6.35
N ALA A 152 -8.97 30.30 6.04
CA ALA A 152 -10.12 30.83 5.27
C ALA A 152 -11.44 30.41 5.96
N PRO A 153 -12.53 31.19 5.83
CA PRO A 153 -13.53 31.37 6.88
C PRO A 153 -14.63 30.30 6.95
N GLN A 154 -15.12 30.09 8.16
CA GLN A 154 -16.20 29.19 8.57
C GLN A 154 -17.56 29.58 7.94
N VAL A 155 -18.27 28.58 7.42
CA VAL A 155 -19.72 28.63 7.22
C VAL A 155 -20.36 27.79 8.33
N THR A 156 -21.22 28.43 9.12
CA THR A 156 -21.91 27.87 10.28
C THR A 156 -23.02 26.90 9.86
N ALA A 157 -23.01 25.70 10.43
CA ALA A 157 -24.15 24.76 10.38
C ALA A 157 -24.93 24.82 11.71
N PRO A 158 -26.27 24.72 11.71
CA PRO A 158 -27.07 24.80 12.92
C PRO A 158 -27.09 23.50 13.72
N ALA A 159 -27.48 23.65 14.98
CA ALA A 159 -27.31 22.75 16.11
C ALA A 159 -28.00 21.38 16.04
N ALA A 160 -27.38 20.41 16.71
CA ALA A 160 -27.88 19.06 16.98
C ALA A 160 -29.05 19.02 17.99
N PRO A 161 -29.75 17.88 18.09
CA PRO A 161 -30.08 17.37 19.42
C PRO A 161 -29.72 15.88 19.64
N ALA A 162 -29.10 15.71 20.81
CA ALA A 162 -29.11 14.62 21.79
C ALA A 162 -29.65 13.20 21.48
N ALA A 163 -28.90 12.24 22.06
CA ALA A 163 -29.28 10.91 22.54
C ALA A 163 -29.35 9.74 21.53
N ALA A 164 -28.16 9.21 21.17
CA ALA A 164 -28.05 7.87 20.60
C ALA A 164 -28.25 6.81 21.70
N ARG A 165 -29.43 6.18 21.72
CA ARG A 165 -29.68 4.93 22.46
C ARG A 165 -28.93 3.79 21.76
N LYS A 166 -28.22 2.97 22.54
CA LYS A 166 -27.58 1.72 22.11
C LYS A 166 -28.60 0.82 21.40
N ALA A 167 -28.42 0.57 20.11
CA ALA A 167 -29.04 -0.54 19.41
C ALA A 167 -27.93 -1.51 18.98
N ALA A 168 -27.61 -2.47 19.84
CA ALA A 168 -26.91 -3.66 19.42
C ALA A 168 -27.89 -4.45 18.55
N VAL A 169 -27.68 -4.44 17.23
CA VAL A 169 -28.42 -5.30 16.32
C VAL A 169 -27.91 -6.72 16.56
N ALA A 170 -28.63 -7.48 17.36
CA ALA A 170 -28.45 -8.92 17.44
C ALA A 170 -28.76 -9.50 16.05
N VAL A 171 -27.75 -10.07 15.40
CA VAL A 171 -27.98 -10.90 14.21
C VAL A 171 -28.76 -12.12 14.70
N SER A 172 -29.93 -12.36 14.11
CA SER A 172 -30.82 -13.48 14.43
C SER A 172 -30.04 -14.80 14.30
N GLY A 173 -29.56 -15.35 15.42
CA GLY A 173 -28.64 -16.49 15.45
C GLY A 173 -27.79 -16.64 16.72
N GLY A 174 -27.69 -15.61 17.58
CA GLY A 174 -27.17 -15.75 18.95
C GLY A 174 -25.68 -15.45 19.17
N ALA A 175 -24.90 -15.14 18.13
CA ALA A 175 -23.55 -14.60 18.29
C ALA A 175 -23.60 -13.07 18.45
N THR A 176 -23.02 -12.55 19.53
CA THR A 176 -22.95 -11.10 19.79
C THR A 176 -21.60 -10.57 19.29
N PRO A 177 -21.56 -9.40 18.62
CA PRO A 177 -20.30 -8.72 18.32
C PRO A 177 -19.49 -8.45 19.59
N LEU A 178 -18.18 -8.65 19.53
CA LEU A 178 -17.28 -8.40 20.64
C LEU A 178 -17.26 -6.91 21.03
N GLN A 179 -16.99 -6.64 22.30
CA GLN A 179 -16.80 -5.27 22.82
C GLN A 179 -15.48 -5.27 23.60
N ALA A 180 -14.48 -4.53 23.13
CA ALA A 180 -13.22 -4.40 23.86
C ALA A 180 -13.44 -3.55 25.13
N PRO A 181 -12.78 -3.89 26.27
CA PRO A 181 -11.77 -4.94 26.39
C PRO A 181 -12.34 -6.35 26.62
N PHE A 182 -11.62 -7.38 26.16
CA PHE A 182 -11.92 -8.80 26.41
C PHE A 182 -10.64 -9.65 26.45
N ASP A 183 -10.73 -10.84 27.04
CA ASP A 183 -9.62 -11.78 27.17
C ASP A 183 -9.61 -12.88 26.10
N ALA A 184 -8.56 -13.70 26.07
CA ALA A 184 -8.41 -14.79 25.11
C ALA A 184 -9.51 -15.86 25.22
N ARG A 185 -10.08 -16.08 26.41
CA ARG A 185 -11.21 -17.02 26.59
C ARG A 185 -12.45 -16.49 25.88
N THR A 186 -12.75 -15.21 26.06
CA THR A 186 -13.88 -14.52 25.41
C THR A 186 -13.69 -14.46 23.91
N ALA A 187 -12.48 -14.14 23.44
CA ALA A 187 -12.13 -14.15 22.02
C ALA A 187 -12.41 -15.53 21.39
N LYS A 188 -11.92 -16.61 22.01
CA LYS A 188 -12.13 -17.97 21.54
C LYS A 188 -13.60 -18.38 21.54
N ALA A 189 -14.34 -18.07 22.60
CA ALA A 189 -15.78 -18.36 22.67
C ALA A 189 -16.57 -17.63 21.57
N ALA A 190 -16.20 -16.37 21.27
CA ALA A 190 -16.81 -15.62 20.19
C ALA A 190 -16.46 -16.20 18.80
N GLN A 191 -15.22 -16.66 18.58
CA GLN A 191 -14.84 -17.36 17.35
C GLN A 191 -15.74 -18.60 17.13
N THR A 192 -15.92 -19.43 18.16
CA THR A 192 -16.80 -20.61 18.09
C THR A 192 -18.26 -20.25 17.82
N ALA A 193 -18.78 -19.22 18.50
CA ALA A 193 -20.15 -18.77 18.30
C ALA A 193 -20.38 -18.25 16.87
N TRP A 194 -19.49 -17.40 16.36
CA TRP A 194 -19.60 -16.85 15.01
C TRP A 194 -19.38 -17.89 13.93
N ALA A 195 -18.44 -18.83 14.10
CA ALA A 195 -18.25 -19.97 13.20
C ALA A 195 -19.54 -20.79 13.08
N THR A 196 -20.20 -21.06 14.20
CA THR A 196 -21.49 -21.78 14.25
C THR A 196 -22.58 -21.03 13.50
N VAL A 197 -22.75 -19.72 13.75
CA VAL A 197 -23.78 -18.90 13.09
C VAL A 197 -23.54 -18.80 11.58
N LEU A 198 -22.28 -18.64 11.16
CA LEU A 198 -21.91 -18.54 9.75
C LEU A 198 -21.90 -19.91 9.04
N ARG A 199 -21.98 -21.02 9.79
CA ARG A 199 -21.78 -22.39 9.29
C ARG A 199 -20.45 -22.54 8.55
N GLN A 200 -19.44 -21.89 9.09
CA GLN A 200 -18.07 -21.92 8.61
C GLN A 200 -17.19 -22.53 9.71
N PRO A 201 -15.99 -23.05 9.42
CA PRO A 201 -15.06 -23.46 10.47
C PRO A 201 -14.58 -22.24 11.28
N GLU A 202 -13.73 -22.46 12.29
CA GLU A 202 -12.99 -21.39 12.98
C GLU A 202 -11.59 -21.14 12.36
N GLU A 203 -11.13 -22.09 11.54
CA GLU A 203 -9.90 -22.03 10.76
C GLU A 203 -10.13 -22.51 9.33
N LEU A 204 -9.55 -21.80 8.38
CA LEU A 204 -9.43 -22.24 6.99
C LEU A 204 -7.95 -22.45 6.65
N VAL A 205 -7.69 -23.42 5.78
CA VAL A 205 -6.39 -23.54 5.10
C VAL A 205 -6.64 -23.44 3.61
N ASN A 206 -6.03 -22.46 2.96
CA ASN A 206 -6.22 -22.23 1.53
C ASN A 206 -5.27 -23.08 0.66
N SER A 207 -5.37 -22.95 -0.66
CA SER A 207 -4.61 -23.78 -1.63
C SER A 207 -3.10 -23.51 -1.66
N VAL A 208 -2.62 -22.51 -0.91
CA VAL A 208 -1.20 -22.17 -0.74
C VAL A 208 -0.71 -22.42 0.69
N GLY A 209 -1.53 -23.09 1.52
CA GLY A 209 -1.17 -23.46 2.88
C GLY A 209 -1.24 -22.31 3.88
N GLN A 210 -1.86 -21.18 3.54
CA GLN A 210 -2.13 -20.13 4.52
C GLN A 210 -3.27 -20.58 5.44
N ARG A 211 -3.02 -20.50 6.75
CA ARG A 211 -4.05 -20.65 7.76
C ARG A 211 -4.73 -19.30 8.00
N LEU A 212 -6.05 -19.27 8.00
CA LEU A 212 -6.86 -18.08 8.32
C LEU A 212 -7.70 -18.36 9.56
N ARG A 213 -7.73 -17.42 10.49
CA ARG A 213 -8.60 -17.48 11.69
C ARG A 213 -9.82 -16.60 11.48
N LEU A 214 -10.97 -17.09 11.94
CA LEU A 214 -12.18 -16.27 11.99
C LEU A 214 -12.00 -15.20 13.08
N ILE A 215 -12.14 -13.94 12.72
CA ILE A 215 -12.11 -12.79 13.60
C ILE A 215 -13.55 -12.29 13.71
N PRO A 216 -14.20 -12.41 14.88
CA PRO A 216 -15.57 -11.94 15.08
C PRO A 216 -15.72 -10.43 14.83
N PRO A 217 -16.90 -9.95 14.42
CA PRO A 217 -17.19 -8.53 14.43
C PRO A 217 -17.14 -7.98 15.85
N GLY A 218 -16.94 -6.68 15.98
CA GLY A 218 -16.91 -6.04 17.29
C GLY A 218 -16.59 -4.56 17.25
N THR A 219 -16.58 -3.96 18.45
CA THR A 219 -16.25 -2.55 18.66
C THR A 219 -15.00 -2.42 19.50
N PHE A 220 -14.11 -1.50 19.14
CA PHE A 220 -12.88 -1.19 19.87
C PHE A 220 -12.49 0.29 19.75
N GLN A 221 -11.53 0.71 20.58
CA GLN A 221 -10.91 2.02 20.47
C GLN A 221 -9.69 1.96 19.56
N MET A 222 -9.74 2.64 18.42
CA MET A 222 -8.66 2.77 17.45
C MET A 222 -7.82 4.01 17.74
N GLY A 223 -6.50 3.88 17.56
CA GLY A 223 -5.52 4.90 17.90
C GLY A 223 -5.04 4.81 19.36
N SER A 224 -4.15 5.72 19.73
CA SER A 224 -3.49 5.71 21.03
C SER A 224 -4.09 6.74 22.00
N PRO A 225 -4.12 6.43 23.32
CA PRO A 225 -4.54 7.38 24.34
C PRO A 225 -3.72 8.69 24.31
N ASP A 226 -4.29 9.76 24.86
CA ASP A 226 -3.56 11.02 25.01
C ASP A 226 -2.28 10.83 25.83
N GLY A 227 -1.19 11.40 25.34
CA GLY A 227 0.14 11.27 25.97
C GLY A 227 0.87 9.95 25.66
N VAL A 228 0.24 9.01 24.95
CA VAL A 228 0.86 7.76 24.49
C VAL A 228 1.04 7.80 22.97
N GLY A 229 2.22 7.37 22.51
CA GLY A 229 2.54 7.26 21.08
C GLY A 229 2.55 8.58 20.31
N HIS A 230 2.60 8.46 18.98
CA HIS A 230 2.75 9.58 18.07
C HIS A 230 1.45 10.37 17.87
N SER A 231 1.60 11.60 17.36
CA SER A 231 0.49 12.54 17.16
C SER A 231 -0.52 12.13 16.11
N ASP A 232 -0.09 11.36 15.12
CA ASP A 232 -0.91 10.83 14.03
C ASP A 232 -1.68 9.55 14.41
N GLU A 233 -1.42 8.99 15.60
CA GLU A 233 -2.21 7.93 16.22
C GLU A 233 -3.46 8.49 16.93
N ARG A 234 -3.65 9.81 16.91
CA ARG A 234 -4.70 10.54 17.61
C ARG A 234 -5.63 11.28 16.63
N PRO A 235 -6.87 11.60 17.04
CA PRO A 235 -7.51 11.22 18.30
C PRO A 235 -7.86 9.73 18.36
N GLN A 236 -7.85 9.17 19.57
CA GLN A 236 -8.44 7.86 19.80
C GLN A 236 -9.96 7.94 19.60
N HIS A 237 -10.54 7.00 18.86
CA HIS A 237 -11.95 7.01 18.50
C HIS A 237 -12.54 5.60 18.42
N ALA A 238 -13.87 5.49 18.55
CA ALA A 238 -14.56 4.21 18.50
C ALA A 238 -14.73 3.73 17.06
N VAL A 239 -14.40 2.46 16.82
CA VAL A 239 -14.62 1.80 15.54
C VAL A 239 -15.46 0.55 15.76
N THR A 240 -16.49 0.37 14.94
CA THR A 240 -17.28 -0.88 14.89
C THR A 240 -17.05 -1.58 13.57
N LEU A 241 -16.59 -2.83 13.63
CA LEU A 241 -16.51 -3.75 12.51
C LEU A 241 -17.75 -4.65 12.53
N THR A 242 -18.57 -4.61 11.49
CA THR A 242 -19.90 -5.25 11.50
C THR A 242 -19.91 -6.69 11.00
N ARG A 243 -18.83 -7.10 10.32
CA ARG A 243 -18.69 -8.43 9.71
C ARG A 243 -17.55 -9.21 10.34
N ALA A 244 -17.73 -10.52 10.45
CA ALA A 244 -16.59 -11.39 10.73
C ALA A 244 -15.65 -11.42 9.53
N LEU A 245 -14.36 -11.68 9.78
CA LEU A 245 -13.32 -11.72 8.76
C LEU A 245 -12.46 -12.96 8.93
N TRP A 246 -11.99 -13.52 7.83
CA TRP A 246 -10.95 -14.53 7.84
C TRP A 246 -9.60 -13.84 7.70
N VAL A 247 -8.76 -13.88 8.72
CA VAL A 247 -7.45 -13.19 8.70
C VAL A 247 -6.33 -14.24 8.72
N CYS A 248 -5.38 -14.14 7.79
CA CYS A 248 -4.21 -15.01 7.78
C CYS A 248 -3.46 -14.93 9.12
N VAL A 249 -3.11 -16.09 9.68
CA VAL A 249 -2.43 -16.23 10.98
C VAL A 249 -1.05 -15.59 10.98
N HIS A 250 -0.41 -15.52 9.81
CA HIS A 250 0.93 -14.97 9.59
C HIS A 250 0.94 -13.96 8.43
N PRO A 251 1.96 -13.09 8.35
CA PRO A 251 2.31 -12.40 7.10
C PRO A 251 2.55 -13.42 5.97
N VAL A 252 2.39 -12.97 4.72
CA VAL A 252 2.65 -13.83 3.55
C VAL A 252 4.12 -14.25 3.55
N THR A 253 4.38 -15.55 3.40
CA THR A 253 5.74 -16.08 3.36
C THR A 253 6.33 -16.06 1.95
N GLN A 254 7.65 -16.17 1.83
CA GLN A 254 8.36 -16.27 0.55
C GLN A 254 7.87 -17.46 -0.29
N GLY A 255 7.64 -18.61 0.32
CA GLY A 255 7.12 -19.80 -0.38
C GLY A 255 5.70 -19.60 -0.89
N GLN A 256 4.82 -19.00 -0.07
CA GLN A 256 3.46 -18.66 -0.47
C GLN A 256 3.47 -17.63 -1.61
N TRP A 257 4.29 -16.59 -1.50
CA TRP A 257 4.50 -15.59 -2.56
C TRP A 257 4.92 -16.24 -3.87
N GLN A 258 6.01 -17.02 -3.86
CA GLN A 258 6.51 -17.71 -5.05
C GLN A 258 5.45 -18.64 -5.66
N SER A 259 4.63 -19.30 -4.83
CA SER A 259 3.58 -20.20 -5.33
C SER A 259 2.49 -19.46 -6.11
N VAL A 260 2.16 -18.22 -5.74
CA VAL A 260 1.12 -17.39 -6.38
C VAL A 260 1.71 -16.53 -7.49
N MET A 261 2.74 -15.74 -7.18
CA MET A 261 3.26 -14.68 -8.03
C MET A 261 4.37 -15.13 -8.98
N LYS A 262 4.97 -16.30 -8.75
CA LYS A 262 6.09 -16.84 -9.54
C LYS A 262 7.30 -15.90 -9.65
N THR A 263 7.47 -15.01 -8.67
CA THR A 263 8.57 -14.03 -8.60
C THR A 263 9.25 -14.04 -7.24
N THR A 264 10.41 -13.38 -7.14
CA THR A 264 11.23 -13.28 -5.93
C THR A 264 11.79 -11.85 -5.75
N PRO A 265 10.96 -10.85 -5.41
CA PRO A 265 11.39 -9.44 -5.34
C PRO A 265 12.59 -9.16 -4.40
N TRP A 266 12.77 -10.01 -3.39
CA TRP A 266 13.85 -9.93 -2.41
C TRP A 266 15.19 -10.54 -2.90
N GLN A 267 15.21 -11.22 -4.04
CA GLN A 267 16.43 -11.85 -4.56
C GLN A 267 17.48 -10.81 -4.94
N GLY A 268 18.72 -10.98 -4.45
CA GLY A 268 19.83 -10.06 -4.69
C GLY A 268 19.86 -8.84 -3.75
N GLN A 269 18.92 -8.73 -2.82
CA GLN A 269 18.92 -7.68 -1.80
C GLN A 269 19.81 -8.05 -0.61
N SER A 270 20.36 -7.04 0.06
CA SER A 270 21.35 -7.22 1.14
C SER A 270 20.76 -7.57 2.51
N LEU A 271 19.51 -7.20 2.79
CA LEU A 271 18.84 -7.37 4.09
C LEU A 271 17.76 -8.46 4.04
N VAL A 272 18.13 -9.64 3.52
CA VAL A 272 17.20 -10.74 3.25
C VAL A 272 17.79 -12.07 3.68
N LYS A 273 16.95 -12.88 4.32
CA LYS A 273 17.16 -14.32 4.49
C LYS A 273 16.24 -15.07 3.56
N SER A 274 16.79 -16.00 2.79
CA SER A 274 15.99 -16.90 1.96
C SER A 274 15.40 -18.03 2.80
N GLY A 275 14.12 -18.34 2.59
CA GLY A 275 13.48 -19.52 3.18
C GLY A 275 11.98 -19.52 2.97
N SER A 276 11.39 -20.69 2.68
CA SER A 276 9.95 -20.81 2.35
C SER A 276 9.02 -20.20 3.40
N ASP A 277 9.38 -20.31 4.69
CA ASP A 277 8.57 -19.82 5.80
C ASP A 277 8.98 -18.42 6.30
N VAL A 278 10.01 -17.81 5.69
CA VAL A 278 10.40 -16.43 5.98
C VAL A 278 9.35 -15.49 5.42
N ALA A 279 8.99 -14.42 6.13
CA ALA A 279 8.07 -13.41 5.63
C ALA A 279 8.61 -12.81 4.31
N ALA A 280 7.74 -12.66 3.32
CA ALA A 280 8.06 -12.01 2.05
C ALA A 280 8.19 -10.50 2.29
N THR A 281 9.33 -9.93 1.88
CA THR A 281 9.58 -8.48 1.93
C THR A 281 9.99 -7.95 0.56
N TYR A 282 10.26 -6.64 0.44
CA TYR A 282 10.53 -5.97 -0.84
C TYR A 282 9.35 -6.05 -1.82
N VAL A 283 8.13 -6.12 -1.31
CA VAL A 283 6.91 -6.04 -2.09
C VAL A 283 6.31 -4.64 -1.99
N THR A 284 5.68 -4.19 -3.06
CA THR A 284 4.93 -2.92 -3.07
C THR A 284 3.47 -3.15 -2.70
N TRP A 285 2.73 -2.07 -2.46
CA TRP A 285 1.28 -2.16 -2.26
C TRP A 285 0.59 -2.78 -3.48
N ASN A 286 0.99 -2.35 -4.68
CA ASN A 286 0.47 -2.86 -5.94
C ASN A 286 0.73 -4.38 -6.07
N ASP A 287 1.96 -4.83 -5.79
CA ASP A 287 2.27 -6.27 -5.85
C ASP A 287 1.45 -7.09 -4.82
N ALA A 288 1.21 -6.54 -3.62
CA ALA A 288 0.41 -7.19 -2.58
C ALA A 288 -1.09 -7.28 -2.95
N THR A 289 -1.64 -6.24 -3.60
CA THR A 289 -3.01 -6.30 -4.13
C THR A 289 -3.14 -7.28 -5.29
N GLU A 290 -2.12 -7.37 -6.15
CA GLU A 290 -2.08 -8.33 -7.25
C GLU A 290 -2.00 -9.77 -6.72
N TYR A 291 -1.20 -10.02 -5.68
CA TYR A 291 -1.18 -11.30 -4.97
C TYR A 291 -2.59 -11.70 -4.53
N CYS A 292 -3.33 -10.77 -3.91
CA CYS A 292 -4.70 -11.01 -3.47
C CYS A 292 -5.64 -11.30 -4.65
N ARG A 293 -5.51 -10.57 -5.77
CA ARG A 293 -6.31 -10.79 -6.98
C ARG A 293 -6.07 -12.17 -7.57
N VAL A 294 -4.81 -12.54 -7.80
CA VAL A 294 -4.44 -13.85 -8.37
C VAL A 294 -4.88 -15.00 -7.48
N LEU A 295 -4.70 -14.88 -6.16
CA LEU A 295 -5.19 -15.88 -5.21
C LEU A 295 -6.72 -15.98 -5.23
N SER A 296 -7.42 -14.85 -5.38
CA SER A 296 -8.87 -14.82 -5.46
C SER A 296 -9.41 -15.55 -6.68
N GLU A 297 -8.82 -15.29 -7.85
CA GLU A 297 -9.19 -15.94 -9.10
C GLU A 297 -8.93 -17.45 -9.07
N ARG A 298 -7.81 -17.85 -8.45
CA ARG A 298 -7.45 -19.25 -8.30
C ARG A 298 -8.45 -20.03 -7.45
N GLU A 299 -9.03 -19.42 -6.42
CA GLU A 299 -9.86 -20.12 -5.43
C GLU A 299 -11.35 -19.79 -5.51
N GLY A 300 -11.75 -18.82 -6.34
CA GLY A 300 -13.13 -18.33 -6.38
C GLY A 300 -13.57 -17.67 -5.07
N ARG A 301 -12.62 -17.20 -4.25
CA ARG A 301 -12.85 -16.57 -2.94
C ARG A 301 -12.19 -15.19 -2.93
N ARG A 302 -12.90 -14.18 -2.44
CA ARG A 302 -12.34 -12.82 -2.37
C ARG A 302 -11.27 -12.73 -1.27
N TYR A 303 -10.03 -12.54 -1.69
CA TYR A 303 -8.89 -12.18 -0.84
C TYR A 303 -8.52 -10.71 -1.04
N ARG A 304 -8.08 -10.05 0.02
CA ARG A 304 -7.69 -8.64 0.02
C ARG A 304 -6.73 -8.31 1.17
N LEU A 305 -6.14 -7.12 1.11
CA LEU A 305 -5.51 -6.52 2.28
C LEU A 305 -6.56 -6.16 3.33
N LEU A 306 -6.13 -6.16 4.60
CA LEU A 306 -6.94 -5.63 5.69
C LEU A 306 -7.07 -4.11 5.53
N THR A 307 -8.19 -3.55 5.97
CA THR A 307 -8.23 -2.12 6.27
C THR A 307 -7.35 -1.82 7.48
N GLU A 308 -6.95 -0.56 7.64
CA GLU A 308 -6.16 -0.17 8.82
C GLU A 308 -6.90 -0.47 10.13
N ALA A 309 -8.21 -0.25 10.15
CA ALA A 309 -9.06 -0.54 11.30
C ALA A 309 -9.19 -2.03 11.59
N GLU A 310 -9.37 -2.85 10.54
CA GLU A 310 -9.36 -4.31 10.67
C GLU A 310 -8.03 -4.81 11.20
N TRP A 311 -6.91 -4.24 10.72
CA TRP A 311 -5.57 -4.59 11.19
C TRP A 311 -5.38 -4.24 12.67
N GLU A 312 -5.76 -3.03 13.10
CA GLU A 312 -5.61 -2.63 14.51
C GLU A 312 -6.50 -3.45 15.44
N TYR A 313 -7.74 -3.73 15.03
CA TYR A 313 -8.65 -4.59 15.78
C TYR A 313 -8.06 -6.00 15.96
N ALA A 314 -7.57 -6.58 14.86
CA ALA A 314 -6.94 -7.89 14.84
C ALA A 314 -5.66 -7.93 15.67
N CYS A 315 -4.86 -6.85 15.66
CA CYS A 315 -3.63 -6.70 16.42
C CYS A 315 -3.93 -6.66 17.92
N ARG A 316 -4.81 -5.73 18.34
CA ARG A 316 -5.18 -5.52 19.76
C ARG A 316 -5.85 -6.74 20.38
N ALA A 317 -6.64 -7.47 19.61
CA ALA A 317 -7.32 -8.69 20.04
C ALA A 317 -8.01 -8.56 21.42
N GLY A 318 -8.66 -7.42 21.65
CA GLY A 318 -9.38 -7.13 22.88
C GLY A 318 -8.64 -6.30 23.92
N THR A 319 -7.37 -5.98 23.74
CA THR A 319 -6.67 -5.07 24.67
C THR A 319 -6.81 -3.60 24.29
N THR A 320 -6.67 -2.73 25.29
CA THR A 320 -6.57 -1.26 25.12
C THR A 320 -5.15 -0.74 25.39
N THR A 321 -4.19 -1.65 25.54
CA THR A 321 -2.80 -1.42 25.95
C THR A 321 -1.91 -1.11 24.74
N GLN A 322 -0.63 -0.81 24.99
CA GLN A 322 0.37 -0.54 23.96
C GLN A 322 0.60 -1.75 23.05
N TRP A 323 0.70 -2.95 23.61
CA TRP A 323 0.78 -4.21 22.87
C TRP A 323 -0.39 -5.13 23.21
N SER A 324 -0.64 -6.15 22.39
CA SER A 324 -1.72 -7.12 22.59
C SER A 324 -1.58 -8.03 23.82
N PHE A 325 -0.43 -7.95 24.49
CA PHE A 325 -0.12 -8.68 25.72
C PHE A 325 0.01 -7.78 26.96
N GLY A 326 -0.21 -6.47 26.82
CA GLY A 326 -0.14 -5.50 27.93
C GLY A 326 0.80 -4.33 27.63
N ASP A 327 1.24 -3.66 28.70
CA ASP A 327 2.12 -2.47 28.65
C ASP A 327 3.55 -2.74 29.15
N ASP A 328 3.86 -3.99 29.50
CA ASP A 328 5.18 -4.40 29.99
C ASP A 328 6.11 -4.76 28.82
N GLU A 329 6.97 -3.82 28.45
CA GLU A 329 7.96 -3.99 27.36
C GLU A 329 8.89 -5.19 27.58
N SER A 330 9.13 -5.63 28.82
CA SER A 330 10.04 -6.75 29.09
C SER A 330 9.55 -8.08 28.48
N GLN A 331 8.24 -8.18 28.20
CA GLN A 331 7.61 -9.31 27.54
C GLN A 331 7.68 -9.22 26.01
N LEU A 332 8.02 -8.07 25.43
CA LEU A 332 7.96 -7.83 23.99
C LEU A 332 8.75 -8.87 23.18
N LYS A 333 9.93 -9.28 23.66
CA LYS A 333 10.76 -10.31 23.01
C LYS A 333 10.07 -11.67 22.83
N GLU A 334 9.01 -11.96 23.57
CA GLU A 334 8.22 -13.19 23.42
C GLU A 334 7.21 -13.11 22.28
N TYR A 335 6.78 -11.90 21.91
CA TYR A 335 5.72 -11.64 20.93
C TYR A 335 6.23 -11.00 19.63
N ALA A 336 7.44 -10.43 19.65
CA ALA A 336 7.96 -9.57 18.59
C ALA A 336 9.34 -9.98 18.08
N TRP A 337 9.55 -9.73 16.79
CA TRP A 337 10.88 -9.52 16.22
C TRP A 337 11.05 -8.02 15.98
N TYR A 338 11.96 -7.38 16.72
CA TYR A 338 12.21 -5.94 16.72
C TYR A 338 13.71 -5.67 16.98
N SER A 339 14.14 -4.41 17.02
CA SER A 339 15.56 -4.04 17.15
C SER A 339 16.25 -4.59 18.40
N GLY A 340 15.49 -4.92 19.46
CA GLY A 340 16.00 -5.56 20.67
C GLY A 340 16.11 -7.09 20.59
N THR A 341 15.77 -7.71 19.46
CA THR A 341 15.95 -9.14 19.22
C THR A 341 17.10 -9.41 18.23
N PRO A 342 17.84 -10.52 18.38
CA PRO A 342 18.88 -10.88 17.41
C PRO A 342 18.30 -11.10 16.01
N GLY A 343 18.90 -10.46 15.00
CA GLY A 343 18.51 -10.60 13.60
C GLY A 343 18.86 -9.35 12.78
N ALA A 344 19.01 -9.51 11.47
CA ALA A 344 19.28 -8.41 10.54
C ALA A 344 18.38 -8.47 9.29
N HIS A 345 17.25 -9.15 9.40
CA HIS A 345 16.31 -9.43 8.32
C HIS A 345 14.99 -9.97 8.88
N ALA A 346 13.97 -10.06 8.03
CA ALA A 346 12.72 -10.73 8.33
C ALA A 346 12.96 -12.20 8.73
N GLN A 347 12.19 -12.71 9.68
CA GLN A 347 12.32 -14.05 10.24
C GLN A 347 11.25 -14.99 9.68
N SER A 348 11.44 -16.28 9.94
CA SER A 348 10.37 -17.26 9.78
C SER A 348 9.14 -16.82 10.59
N VAL A 349 7.96 -16.92 9.99
CA VAL A 349 6.71 -16.51 10.64
C VAL A 349 6.34 -17.45 11.78
N GLY A 350 5.55 -16.95 12.73
CA GLY A 350 4.97 -17.76 13.80
C GLY A 350 5.95 -18.24 14.87
N GLN A 351 7.16 -17.66 14.92
CA GLN A 351 8.20 -18.04 15.90
C GLN A 351 8.07 -17.30 17.25
N LYS A 352 7.12 -16.37 17.33
CA LYS A 352 6.78 -15.61 18.54
C LYS A 352 5.35 -15.96 18.98
N ARG A 353 4.99 -15.62 20.21
CA ARG A 353 3.67 -15.88 20.78
C ARG A 353 2.58 -15.14 19.99
N ALA A 354 1.42 -15.78 19.86
CA ALA A 354 0.24 -15.19 19.25
C ALA A 354 -0.51 -14.28 20.23
N ASN A 355 -1.32 -13.37 19.71
CA ASN A 355 -2.31 -12.62 20.49
C ASN A 355 -3.56 -13.46 20.80
N ALA A 356 -4.54 -12.85 21.49
CA ALA A 356 -5.78 -13.51 21.91
C ALA A 356 -6.67 -14.04 20.77
N PHE A 357 -6.50 -13.57 19.53
CA PHE A 357 -7.17 -14.11 18.35
C PHE A 357 -6.38 -15.25 17.67
N GLY A 358 -5.18 -15.57 18.17
CA GLY A 358 -4.30 -16.57 17.59
C GLY A 358 -3.52 -16.06 16.37
N LEU A 359 -3.33 -14.75 16.23
CA LEU A 359 -2.51 -14.14 15.18
C LEU A 359 -1.09 -13.92 15.69
N HIS A 360 -0.11 -14.28 14.87
CA HIS A 360 1.31 -14.12 15.17
C HIS A 360 1.90 -12.93 14.42
N ASP A 361 3.05 -12.46 14.91
CA ASP A 361 3.86 -11.41 14.27
C ASP A 361 3.11 -10.08 14.08
N MET A 362 2.11 -9.78 14.91
CA MET A 362 1.37 -8.50 14.88
C MET A 362 2.16 -7.33 15.47
N HIS A 363 3.30 -7.61 16.12
CA HIS A 363 4.20 -6.64 16.75
C HIS A 363 5.62 -6.86 16.22
N GLY A 364 5.89 -6.54 14.97
CA GLY A 364 7.22 -6.63 14.36
C GLY A 364 7.33 -7.72 13.30
N ASN A 365 8.54 -8.26 13.12
CA ASN A 365 8.96 -9.05 11.96
C ASN A 365 8.95 -8.22 10.67
N VAL A 366 7.78 -7.89 10.13
CA VAL A 366 7.62 -7.07 8.92
C VAL A 366 6.49 -6.06 9.12
N TRP A 367 6.66 -4.87 8.56
CA TRP A 367 5.57 -3.95 8.34
C TRP A 367 4.53 -4.60 7.44
N GLU A 368 3.25 -4.36 7.72
CA GLU A 368 2.15 -4.92 6.95
C GLU A 368 1.35 -3.83 6.23
N LEU A 369 1.30 -3.92 4.90
CA LEU A 369 0.51 -3.04 4.05
C LEU A 369 -1.00 -3.22 4.31
N CYS A 370 -1.71 -2.11 4.51
CA CYS A 370 -3.18 -2.05 4.59
C CYS A 370 -3.77 -1.47 3.31
N SER A 371 -5.08 -1.65 3.08
CA SER A 371 -5.77 -1.11 1.89
C SER A 371 -5.84 0.42 1.86
N ASP A 372 -5.85 1.04 3.03
CA ASP A 372 -6.22 2.43 3.23
C ASP A 372 -5.18 3.39 2.65
N TRP A 373 -5.66 4.51 2.11
CA TRP A 373 -4.84 5.70 1.97
C TRP A 373 -4.51 6.26 3.36
N TYR A 374 -3.31 6.79 3.54
CA TYR A 374 -2.90 7.41 4.79
C TYR A 374 -3.66 8.72 5.01
N GLY A 375 -4.18 8.91 6.22
CA GLY A 375 -4.94 10.11 6.58
C GLY A 375 -5.09 10.30 8.09
N SER A 376 -5.53 11.51 8.48
CA SER A 376 -5.80 11.86 9.88
C SER A 376 -7.04 11.14 10.41
N TYR A 377 -7.02 10.77 11.68
CA TYR A 377 -8.22 10.30 12.37
C TYR A 377 -9.20 11.44 12.68
N GLY A 378 -10.49 11.10 12.64
CA GLY A 378 -11.57 11.93 13.15
C GLY A 378 -11.91 11.56 14.60
N LYS A 379 -12.60 12.45 15.32
CA LYS A 379 -13.05 12.18 16.69
C LYS A 379 -14.31 11.31 16.78
N SER A 380 -15.09 11.26 15.70
CA SER A 380 -16.39 10.59 15.68
C SER A 380 -16.23 9.08 15.65
N ALA A 381 -17.21 8.37 16.22
CA ALA A 381 -17.34 6.94 16.03
C ALA A 381 -17.60 6.62 14.56
N VAL A 382 -16.99 5.56 14.05
CA VAL A 382 -17.11 5.11 12.66
C VAL A 382 -17.45 3.62 12.58
N VAL A 383 -18.07 3.22 11.47
CA VAL A 383 -18.49 1.84 11.21
C VAL A 383 -17.82 1.39 9.91
N ASP A 384 -17.13 0.25 9.94
CA ASP A 384 -16.38 -0.34 8.83
C ASP A 384 -15.55 0.69 8.02
N PRO A 385 -14.68 1.50 8.65
CA PRO A 385 -13.92 2.53 7.94
C PRO A 385 -12.90 1.89 6.97
N ALA A 386 -12.78 2.50 5.78
CA ALA A 386 -11.84 2.10 4.72
C ALA A 386 -10.81 3.20 4.38
N GLY A 387 -10.66 4.17 5.27
CA GLY A 387 -9.77 5.31 5.10
C GLY A 387 -10.31 6.37 4.12
N PRO A 388 -9.50 7.40 3.80
CA PRO A 388 -9.82 8.40 2.79
C PRO A 388 -9.97 7.78 1.39
N ALA A 389 -10.80 8.40 0.55
CA ALA A 389 -11.03 7.92 -0.83
C ALA A 389 -9.79 8.05 -1.74
N SER A 390 -8.87 8.97 -1.43
CA SER A 390 -7.65 9.24 -2.20
C SER A 390 -6.51 9.68 -1.28
N GLY A 391 -5.27 9.47 -1.71
CA GLY A 391 -4.08 9.91 -1.01
C GLY A 391 -2.81 9.69 -1.82
N SER A 392 -1.66 10.05 -1.24
CA SER A 392 -0.33 9.87 -1.85
C SER A 392 0.44 8.67 -1.29
N SER A 393 0.08 8.21 -0.10
CA SER A 393 0.76 7.12 0.63
C SER A 393 -0.25 6.13 1.19
N ARG A 394 0.12 4.86 1.27
CA ARG A 394 -0.66 3.79 1.86
C ARG A 394 -0.26 3.57 3.31
N VAL A 395 -1.20 3.15 4.12
CA VAL A 395 -0.96 2.77 5.52
C VAL A 395 -0.09 1.51 5.58
N VAL A 396 0.89 1.50 6.49
CA VAL A 396 1.64 0.33 6.93
C VAL A 396 1.65 0.23 8.46
N ARG A 397 1.58 -1.00 9.00
CA ARG A 397 1.32 -1.25 10.42
C ARG A 397 2.26 -2.30 11.01
N GLY A 398 2.41 -2.28 12.34
CA GLY A 398 2.98 -3.38 13.13
C GLY A 398 4.48 -3.33 13.42
N GLY A 399 5.26 -2.50 12.74
CA GLY A 399 6.70 -2.45 12.91
C GLY A 399 7.43 -3.59 12.21
N CYS A 400 8.76 -3.57 12.21
CA CYS A 400 9.57 -4.67 11.69
C CYS A 400 10.79 -4.95 12.57
N TRP A 401 11.55 -5.99 12.20
CA TRP A 401 12.73 -6.47 12.93
C TRP A 401 13.80 -5.42 13.24
N LEU A 402 13.82 -4.27 12.54
CA LEU A 402 14.81 -3.20 12.74
C LEU A 402 14.32 -2.08 13.67
N TYR A 403 13.03 -2.04 14.01
CA TYR A 403 12.42 -0.88 14.67
C TYR A 403 12.33 -1.06 16.18
N ALA A 404 12.24 0.07 16.91
CA ALA A 404 12.26 0.10 18.36
C ALA A 404 10.95 -0.41 18.97
N PRO A 405 10.92 -0.72 20.29
CA PRO A 405 9.70 -1.11 20.98
C PRO A 405 8.49 -0.19 20.72
N ASP A 406 8.71 1.12 20.69
CA ASP A 406 7.65 2.10 20.48
C ASP A 406 6.99 1.98 19.09
N ASP A 407 7.75 1.55 18.09
CA ASP A 407 7.30 1.45 16.70
C ASP A 407 6.51 0.17 16.40
N VAL A 408 6.53 -0.80 17.32
CA VAL A 408 5.80 -2.09 17.20
C VAL A 408 4.53 -2.12 18.07
N ARG A 409 4.11 -0.98 18.63
CA ARG A 409 2.85 -0.84 19.38
C ARG A 409 1.64 -1.09 18.46
N SER A 410 0.53 -1.54 19.04
CA SER A 410 -0.73 -1.80 18.33
C SER A 410 -1.25 -0.55 17.61
N GLY A 411 -1.06 0.62 18.22
CA GLY A 411 -1.51 1.91 17.70
C GLY A 411 -0.54 2.56 16.70
N TYR A 412 0.73 2.12 16.61
CA TYR A 412 1.77 2.82 15.83
C TYR A 412 1.50 2.74 14.33
N ARG A 413 1.39 3.90 13.67
CA ARG A 413 1.08 4.01 12.25
C ARG A 413 2.31 4.49 11.50
N LEU A 414 2.49 3.97 10.29
CA LEU A 414 3.45 4.50 9.33
C LEU A 414 2.80 4.51 7.94
N TYR A 415 3.46 5.14 6.99
CA TYR A 415 3.01 5.19 5.62
C TYR A 415 4.17 5.05 4.64
N CYS A 416 3.88 4.56 3.45
CA CYS A 416 4.81 4.58 2.33
C CYS A 416 4.08 4.82 1.00
N GLY A 417 4.79 5.27 -0.02
CA GLY A 417 4.22 5.38 -1.37
C GLY A 417 3.75 4.01 -1.90
N PRO A 418 2.74 3.94 -2.77
CA PRO A 418 2.23 2.67 -3.30
C PRO A 418 3.29 1.82 -4.01
N ASP A 419 4.27 2.46 -4.65
CA ASP A 419 5.37 1.82 -5.37
C ASP A 419 6.63 1.59 -4.51
N TYR A 420 6.59 1.99 -3.24
CA TYR A 420 7.71 1.77 -2.33
C TYR A 420 7.84 0.28 -2.00
N ARG A 421 9.07 -0.23 -2.10
CA ARG A 421 9.45 -1.56 -1.61
C ARG A 421 10.64 -1.42 -0.68
N GLY A 422 10.56 -2.00 0.50
CA GLY A 422 11.59 -1.89 1.53
C GLY A 422 11.89 -3.23 2.20
N TYR A 423 13.03 -3.30 2.88
CA TYR A 423 13.56 -4.51 3.54
C TYR A 423 12.62 -5.10 4.59
N GLY A 424 11.77 -4.27 5.18
CA GLY A 424 10.77 -4.68 6.16
C GLY A 424 9.33 -4.62 5.65
N ILE A 425 9.06 -4.29 4.38
CA ILE A 425 7.69 -4.14 3.87
C ILE A 425 7.17 -5.48 3.37
N GLY A 426 6.20 -6.04 4.09
CA GLY A 426 5.41 -7.20 3.73
C GLY A 426 3.91 -6.89 3.85
N PHE A 427 3.11 -7.94 4.01
CA PHE A 427 1.66 -7.81 4.17
C PHE A 427 1.05 -9.12 4.68
N ARG A 428 -0.20 -9.01 5.12
CA ARG A 428 -1.07 -10.11 5.51
C ARG A 428 -2.36 -10.03 4.72
N VAL A 429 -2.92 -11.20 4.44
CA VAL A 429 -4.14 -11.33 3.65
C VAL A 429 -5.34 -11.59 4.57
N CYS A 430 -6.49 -11.06 4.19
CA CYS A 430 -7.77 -11.45 4.75
C CYS A 430 -8.76 -11.84 3.63
N SER A 431 -9.87 -12.45 4.03
CA SER A 431 -11.01 -12.76 3.18
C SER A 431 -12.29 -12.42 3.93
N ASP A 432 -13.29 -11.94 3.20
CA ASP A 432 -14.61 -11.70 3.80
C ASP A 432 -15.25 -13.04 4.18
N SER A 433 -15.93 -13.08 5.34
CA SER A 433 -16.63 -14.28 5.83
C SER A 433 -17.95 -14.57 5.15
#